data_AF-A0A0Q4C1K2-F1
#
_entry.id   AF-A0A0Q4C1K2-F1
#
_cell.length_a   1.000
_cell.length_b   1.000
_cell.length_c   1.000
_cell.angle_alpha   90.00
_cell.angle_beta   90.00
_cell.angle_gamma   90.00
#
_symmetry.space_group_name_H-M   'P 1'
#
loop_
_entity.id
_entity.type
_entity.pdbx_description
1 polymer ?
#
loop_
_entity_poly.entity_id
_entity_poly.type
_entity_poly.pdbx_seq_one_letter_code
_entity_poly.pdbx_strand_id
1 'polypeptide(L)'
;MHKGLSARAVLAVVAAACLTLSTAPAIAQAPAAGDVKSGVDAWSAGNYDAAVRIWQPLADKGDPDAQFNLAQAYKMGRGVPLDLARAEALYGRAAAKGHTQAADAYGLLLFQRGERQKALPYIEAAASRGDPRAQYIMGVAHFNGDIATKDWVRAYALTSLARQAGLPQATSALQQMDQHIPLPDREKSVVLAEQIAAQTQANRQRLNASAELGTQLALAEPAPARQPTPDRKPAVIASARPAVTVHPAQSSTERPERERRPPAPPATPAPKPAPSAKPAPRPTPVAASGPWRVQLGAFGVPGNAEALWARIKGRSELSGRTRVLAPAGKLTKLQATGFASSADAQSACARLRAGGFTCLATRD
;
A
#
# COMPACT_ATOMS: atom_id res chain seq x y z
N MET A 1 -12.09 -59.68 98.91
CA MET A 1 -11.03 -60.21 98.02
C MET A 1 -10.94 -59.24 96.84
N HIS A 2 -9.88 -58.41 96.68
CA HIS A 2 -8.57 -58.75 96.05
C HIS A 2 -8.74 -59.19 94.58
N LYS A 3 -8.17 -58.59 93.50
CA LYS A 3 -7.16 -57.51 93.22
C LYS A 3 -7.59 -56.75 91.91
N GLY A 4 -7.01 -55.65 91.40
CA GLY A 4 -5.95 -54.73 91.86
C GLY A 4 -5.02 -54.21 90.73
N LEU A 5 -4.84 -52.88 90.60
CA LEU A 5 -4.00 -52.12 89.62
C LEU A 5 -4.48 -52.16 88.13
N SER A 6 -4.23 -51.17 87.25
CA SER A 6 -3.15 -50.16 87.18
C SER A 6 -3.60 -48.82 86.55
N ALA A 7 -2.81 -47.75 86.75
CA ALA A 7 -3.05 -46.40 86.23
C ALA A 7 -2.34 -46.12 84.88
N ARG A 8 -2.87 -45.16 84.09
CA ARG A 8 -2.09 -44.09 83.43
C ARG A 8 -2.99 -43.01 82.79
N ALA A 9 -2.43 -41.79 82.64
CA ALA A 9 -3.09 -40.61 82.08
C ALA A 9 -3.36 -40.74 80.56
N VAL A 10 -4.12 -39.84 79.91
CA VAL A 10 -3.63 -38.54 79.36
C VAL A 10 -4.83 -37.64 78.93
N LEU A 11 -4.57 -36.32 78.83
CA LEU A 11 -5.32 -35.21 78.21
C LEU A 11 -6.51 -35.59 77.27
N ALA A 12 -7.71 -35.01 77.38
CA ALA A 12 -8.15 -33.59 77.33
C ALA A 12 -8.48 -33.06 75.91
N VAL A 13 -9.53 -32.21 75.87
CA VAL A 13 -10.04 -31.41 74.74
C VAL A 13 -10.73 -32.18 73.59
N VAL A 14 -12.06 -32.23 73.65
CA VAL A 14 -12.92 -32.46 72.47
C VAL A 14 -13.00 -31.13 71.70
N ALA A 15 -12.24 -31.01 70.61
CA ALA A 15 -12.31 -29.87 69.71
C ALA A 15 -13.46 -30.04 68.70
N ALA A 16 -14.57 -29.34 68.90
CA ALA A 16 -15.65 -29.27 67.93
C ALA A 16 -15.23 -28.41 66.72
N ALA A 17 -14.77 -29.07 65.66
CA ALA A 17 -14.35 -28.41 64.43
C ALA A 17 -15.58 -27.93 63.62
N CYS A 18 -15.98 -26.67 63.82
CA CYS A 18 -16.94 -26.00 62.94
C CYS A 18 -16.33 -25.84 61.54
N LEU A 19 -16.80 -26.63 60.56
CA LEU A 19 -16.51 -26.39 59.15
C LEU A 19 -17.24 -25.12 58.67
N THR A 20 -16.59 -23.96 58.79
CA THR A 20 -17.03 -22.76 58.06
C THR A 20 -16.63 -22.91 56.60
N LEU A 21 -17.60 -23.27 55.75
CA LEU A 21 -17.48 -23.12 54.29
C LEU A 21 -17.35 -21.64 53.94
N SER A 22 -16.11 -21.15 53.89
CA SER A 22 -15.79 -19.83 53.36
C SER A 22 -16.02 -19.83 51.85
N THR A 23 -17.25 -19.49 51.44
CA THR A 23 -17.58 -19.18 50.05
C THR A 23 -16.89 -17.88 49.66
N ALA A 24 -15.63 -17.97 49.23
CA ALA A 24 -14.92 -16.85 48.65
C ALA A 24 -15.71 -16.37 47.41
N PRO A 25 -16.08 -15.08 47.30
CA PRO A 25 -16.78 -14.59 46.13
C PRO A 25 -15.85 -14.74 44.92
N ALA A 26 -16.31 -15.46 43.91
CA ALA A 26 -15.62 -15.53 42.63
C ALA A 26 -15.66 -14.12 42.02
N ILE A 27 -14.57 -13.38 42.15
CA ILE A 27 -14.39 -12.09 41.48
C ILE A 27 -14.38 -12.40 39.99
N ALA A 28 -15.50 -12.14 39.31
CA ALA A 28 -15.62 -12.30 37.88
C ALA A 28 -14.62 -11.35 37.23
N GLN A 29 -13.49 -11.88 36.78
CA GLN A 29 -12.51 -11.11 36.03
C GLN A 29 -13.21 -10.62 34.77
N ALA A 30 -13.42 -9.30 34.66
CA ALA A 30 -13.86 -8.71 33.41
C ALA A 30 -12.87 -9.16 32.33
N PRO A 31 -13.33 -9.67 31.17
CA PRO A 31 -12.41 -10.16 30.15
C PRO A 31 -11.44 -9.04 29.80
N ALA A 32 -10.14 -9.32 29.90
CA ALA A 32 -9.10 -8.35 29.64
C ALA A 32 -9.39 -7.67 28.29
N ALA A 33 -9.52 -6.35 28.30
CA ALA A 33 -9.76 -5.60 27.08
C ALA A 33 -8.60 -5.90 26.13
N GLY A 34 -8.90 -6.63 25.05
CA GLY A 34 -7.88 -7.12 24.11
C GLY A 34 -7.05 -5.97 23.55
N ASP A 35 -5.80 -6.24 23.24
CA ASP A 35 -4.93 -5.30 22.53
C ASP A 35 -5.33 -5.18 21.05
N VAL A 36 -4.71 -4.23 20.33
CA VAL A 36 -4.97 -4.02 18.90
C VAL A 36 -4.76 -5.32 18.10
N LYS A 37 -3.71 -6.08 18.46
CA LYS A 37 -3.34 -7.33 17.81
C LYS A 37 -4.43 -8.40 17.93
N SER A 38 -5.03 -8.60 19.10
CA SER A 38 -6.12 -9.56 19.28
C SER A 38 -7.33 -9.25 18.39
N GLY A 39 -7.60 -7.97 18.12
CA GLY A 39 -8.59 -7.55 17.12
C GLY A 39 -8.17 -7.86 15.68
N VAL A 40 -6.89 -7.69 15.33
CA VAL A 40 -6.32 -8.07 14.01
C VAL A 40 -6.37 -9.59 13.81
N ASP A 41 -6.10 -10.38 14.84
CA ASP A 41 -6.18 -11.84 14.80
C ASP A 41 -7.65 -12.29 14.61
N ALA A 42 -8.59 -11.68 15.34
CA ALA A 42 -10.03 -11.93 15.17
C ALA A 42 -10.53 -11.55 13.76
N TRP A 43 -10.09 -10.41 13.22
CA TRP A 43 -10.41 -9.97 11.86
C TRP A 43 -9.85 -10.93 10.80
N SER A 44 -8.63 -11.43 11.00
CA SER A 44 -7.96 -12.38 10.11
C SER A 44 -8.65 -13.75 10.09
N ALA A 45 -9.24 -14.15 11.23
CA ALA A 45 -10.12 -15.32 11.34
C ALA A 45 -11.52 -15.12 10.72
N GLY A 46 -11.86 -13.90 10.25
CA GLY A 46 -13.18 -13.56 9.72
C GLY A 46 -14.21 -13.16 10.77
N ASN A 47 -13.85 -13.11 12.06
CA ASN A 47 -14.73 -12.77 13.18
C ASN A 47 -14.85 -11.25 13.33
N TYR A 48 -15.43 -10.59 12.31
CA TYR A 48 -15.41 -9.13 12.20
C TYR A 48 -16.12 -8.41 13.38
N ASP A 49 -17.23 -8.94 13.90
CA ASP A 49 -17.91 -8.38 15.07
C ASP A 49 -17.06 -8.47 16.34
N ALA A 50 -16.21 -9.49 16.47
CA ALA A 50 -15.27 -9.62 17.57
C ALA A 50 -14.12 -8.61 17.44
N ALA A 51 -13.55 -8.46 16.25
CA ALA A 51 -12.52 -7.46 15.97
C ALA A 51 -13.00 -6.03 16.27
N VAL A 52 -14.21 -5.68 15.81
CA VAL A 52 -14.85 -4.39 16.11
C VAL A 52 -15.04 -4.17 17.61
N ARG A 53 -15.56 -5.17 18.35
CA ARG A 53 -15.73 -5.06 19.81
C ARG A 53 -14.42 -4.87 20.58
N ILE A 54 -13.31 -5.39 20.06
CA ILE A 54 -11.97 -5.18 20.62
C ILE A 54 -11.45 -3.78 20.27
N TRP A 55 -11.51 -3.38 19.00
CA TRP A 55 -10.95 -2.09 18.57
C TRP A 55 -11.75 -0.88 19.04
N GLN A 56 -13.08 -0.96 19.19
CA GLN A 56 -13.91 0.17 19.58
C GLN A 56 -13.43 0.86 20.89
N PRO A 57 -13.29 0.18 22.04
CA PRO A 57 -12.81 0.83 23.28
C PRO A 57 -11.36 1.32 23.21
N LEU A 58 -10.50 0.72 22.38
CA LEU A 58 -9.14 1.21 22.14
C LEU A 58 -9.16 2.50 21.29
N ALA A 59 -9.95 2.51 20.23
CA ALA A 59 -10.11 3.65 19.33
C ALA A 59 -10.74 4.86 20.03
N ASP A 60 -11.63 4.62 21.00
CA ASP A 60 -12.25 5.65 21.85
C ASP A 60 -11.26 6.22 22.89
N LYS A 61 -10.36 5.39 23.43
CA LYS A 61 -9.17 5.84 24.19
C LYS A 61 -8.13 6.55 23.31
N GLY A 62 -8.32 6.51 21.99
CA GLY A 62 -7.49 7.21 21.03
C GLY A 62 -6.27 6.42 20.55
N ASP A 63 -6.25 5.10 20.68
CA ASP A 63 -5.23 4.26 20.07
C ASP A 63 -5.27 4.43 18.53
N PRO A 64 -4.16 4.83 17.88
CA PRO A 64 -4.15 5.16 16.46
C PRO A 64 -4.33 3.96 15.54
N ASP A 65 -3.81 2.79 15.93
CA ASP A 65 -3.90 1.56 15.13
C ASP A 65 -5.33 0.97 15.21
N ALA A 66 -5.94 1.01 16.40
CA ALA A 66 -7.35 0.67 16.58
C ALA A 66 -8.28 1.64 15.83
N GLN A 67 -7.97 2.95 15.83
CA GLN A 67 -8.72 3.93 15.04
C GLN A 67 -8.65 3.61 13.54
N PHE A 68 -7.47 3.30 13.01
CA PHE A 68 -7.30 2.88 11.62
C PHE A 68 -8.06 1.58 11.29
N ASN A 69 -7.94 0.56 12.15
CA ASN A 69 -8.60 -0.73 11.94
C ASN A 69 -10.13 -0.62 12.01
N LEU A 70 -10.65 0.17 12.95
CA LEU A 70 -12.08 0.46 13.04
C LEU A 70 -12.57 1.30 11.85
N ALA A 71 -11.75 2.24 11.33
CA ALA A 71 -12.07 2.96 10.09
C ALA A 71 -12.21 2.01 8.90
N GLN A 72 -11.31 1.02 8.79
CA GLN A 72 -11.38 -0.02 7.75
C GLN A 72 -12.66 -0.87 7.88
N ALA A 73 -13.09 -1.20 9.10
CA ALA A 73 -14.34 -1.89 9.37
C ALA A 73 -15.57 -1.11 8.85
N TYR A 74 -15.70 0.17 9.22
CA TYR A 74 -16.78 1.05 8.74
C TYR A 74 -16.72 1.30 7.22
N LYS A 75 -15.53 1.47 6.63
CA LYS A 75 -15.35 1.64 5.18
C LYS A 75 -15.73 0.39 4.38
N MET A 76 -15.69 -0.79 4.99
CA MET A 76 -15.97 -2.07 4.34
C MET A 76 -17.31 -2.69 4.73
N GLY A 77 -18.02 -2.12 5.71
CA GLY A 77 -19.26 -2.69 6.25
C GLY A 77 -19.05 -4.08 6.86
N ARG A 78 -17.96 -4.29 7.61
CA ARG A 78 -17.62 -5.59 8.21
C ARG A 78 -17.58 -5.50 9.73
N GLY A 79 -18.43 -6.27 10.42
CA GLY A 79 -18.62 -6.19 11.87
C GLY A 79 -19.34 -4.93 12.35
N VAL A 80 -19.69 -4.04 11.41
CA VAL A 80 -20.44 -2.79 11.57
C VAL A 80 -21.17 -2.49 10.25
N PRO A 81 -22.26 -1.71 10.27
CA PRO A 81 -22.82 -1.11 9.06
C PRO A 81 -21.77 -0.27 8.29
N LEU A 82 -21.92 -0.19 6.97
CA LEU A 82 -21.08 0.67 6.13
C LEU A 82 -21.31 2.15 6.50
N ASP A 83 -20.25 2.85 6.90
CA ASP A 83 -20.30 4.28 7.22
C ASP A 83 -18.99 4.96 6.79
N LEU A 84 -19.01 5.60 5.61
CA LEU A 84 -17.83 6.27 5.07
C LEU A 84 -17.46 7.54 5.86
N ALA A 85 -18.43 8.22 6.47
CA ALA A 85 -18.18 9.44 7.23
C ALA A 85 -17.49 9.12 8.57
N ARG A 86 -17.95 8.07 9.27
CA ARG A 86 -17.31 7.58 10.49
C ARG A 86 -15.93 6.97 10.22
N ALA A 87 -15.77 6.27 9.10
CA ALA A 87 -14.46 5.80 8.64
C ALA A 87 -13.50 6.97 8.41
N GLU A 88 -13.92 8.02 7.69
CA GLU A 88 -13.10 9.20 7.44
C GLU A 88 -12.70 9.91 8.75
N ALA A 89 -13.64 10.14 9.66
CA ALA A 89 -13.36 10.75 10.95
C ALA A 89 -12.37 9.94 11.79
N LEU A 90 -12.43 8.60 11.74
CA LEU A 90 -11.46 7.72 12.39
C LEU A 90 -10.07 7.78 11.73
N TYR A 91 -9.99 7.77 10.39
CA TYR A 91 -8.72 7.96 9.67
C TYR A 91 -8.10 9.32 10.00
N GLY A 92 -8.88 10.40 10.03
CA GLY A 92 -8.41 11.74 10.36
C GLY A 92 -7.82 11.82 11.79
N ARG A 93 -8.48 11.18 12.78
CA ARG A 93 -7.95 11.09 14.15
C ARG A 93 -6.65 10.29 14.24
N ALA A 94 -6.58 9.14 13.58
CA ALA A 94 -5.36 8.32 13.55
C ALA A 94 -4.21 9.06 12.82
N ALA A 95 -4.50 9.71 11.69
CA ALA A 95 -3.55 10.52 10.93
C ALA A 95 -2.99 11.70 11.76
N ALA A 96 -3.84 12.38 12.53
CA ALA A 96 -3.43 13.45 13.44
C ALA A 96 -2.50 12.96 14.57
N LYS A 97 -2.49 11.65 14.86
CA LYS A 97 -1.56 10.99 15.78
C LYS A 97 -0.35 10.34 15.09
N GLY A 98 -0.14 10.61 13.80
CA GLY A 98 1.01 10.10 13.03
C GLY A 98 0.82 8.71 12.42
N HIS A 99 -0.39 8.12 12.44
CA HIS A 99 -0.63 6.81 11.84
C HIS A 99 -0.52 6.86 10.31
N THR A 100 0.62 6.43 9.78
CA THR A 100 1.00 6.57 8.36
C THR A 100 -0.07 6.06 7.39
N GLN A 101 -0.60 4.84 7.56
CA GLN A 101 -1.60 4.28 6.64
C GLN A 101 -2.98 4.97 6.75
N ALA A 102 -3.25 5.65 7.87
CA ALA A 102 -4.48 6.41 8.06
C ALA A 102 -4.35 7.79 7.42
N ALA A 103 -3.16 8.40 7.50
CA ALA A 103 -2.81 9.60 6.76
C ALA A 103 -2.92 9.39 5.25
N ASP A 104 -2.46 8.23 4.73
CA ASP A 104 -2.62 7.85 3.32
C ASP A 104 -4.11 7.73 2.92
N ALA A 105 -4.90 7.02 3.72
CA ALA A 105 -6.34 6.84 3.48
C ALA A 105 -7.11 8.17 3.55
N TYR A 106 -6.82 9.00 4.57
CA TYR A 106 -7.44 10.31 4.78
C TYR A 106 -7.11 11.28 3.65
N GLY A 107 -5.84 11.35 3.23
CA GLY A 107 -5.42 12.17 2.09
C GLY A 107 -6.16 11.81 0.80
N LEU A 108 -6.34 10.53 0.51
CA LEU A 108 -7.11 10.08 -0.65
C LEU A 108 -8.61 10.42 -0.55
N LEU A 109 -9.21 10.34 0.64
CA LEU A 109 -10.61 10.74 0.86
C LEU A 109 -10.80 12.27 0.69
N LEU A 110 -9.90 13.08 1.27
CA LEU A 110 -9.87 14.53 1.07
C LEU A 110 -9.75 14.90 -0.42
N PHE A 111 -8.89 14.20 -1.17
CA PHE A 111 -8.72 14.42 -2.60
C PHE A 111 -9.99 14.06 -3.39
N GLN A 112 -10.60 12.92 -3.09
CA GLN A 112 -11.81 12.42 -3.77
C GLN A 112 -13.02 13.34 -3.59
N ARG A 113 -13.16 13.99 -2.44
CA ARG A 113 -14.24 14.97 -2.19
C ARG A 113 -13.91 16.41 -2.65
N GLY A 114 -12.79 16.62 -3.33
CA GLY A 114 -12.41 17.92 -3.90
C GLY A 114 -11.59 18.83 -3.00
N GLU A 115 -11.27 18.45 -1.77
CA GLU A 115 -10.40 19.23 -0.86
C GLU A 115 -8.91 19.05 -1.17
N ARG A 116 -8.55 19.20 -2.46
CA ARG A 116 -7.25 18.83 -3.02
C ARG A 116 -6.08 19.56 -2.34
N GLN A 117 -6.28 20.81 -1.90
CA GLN A 117 -5.26 21.57 -1.17
C GLN A 117 -5.00 21.02 0.25
N LYS A 118 -6.03 20.57 0.97
CA LYS A 118 -5.83 19.90 2.27
C LYS A 118 -5.28 18.48 2.10
N ALA A 119 -5.61 17.83 1.00
CA ALA A 119 -5.09 16.51 0.65
C ALA A 119 -3.60 16.53 0.30
N LEU A 120 -3.12 17.59 -0.37
CA LEU A 120 -1.77 17.66 -0.96
C LEU A 120 -0.63 17.15 -0.05
N PRO A 121 -0.43 17.64 1.20
CA PRO A 121 0.66 17.16 2.04
C PRO A 121 0.56 15.65 2.37
N TYR A 122 -0.65 15.10 2.48
CA TYR A 122 -0.86 13.66 2.66
C TYR A 122 -0.53 12.88 1.38
N ILE A 123 -0.93 13.39 0.22
CA ILE A 123 -0.65 12.79 -1.09
C ILE A 123 0.86 12.82 -1.39
N GLU A 124 1.56 13.93 -1.13
CA GLU A 124 3.01 14.03 -1.28
C GLU A 124 3.75 13.05 -0.36
N ALA A 125 3.34 12.98 0.91
CA ALA A 125 3.88 12.03 1.87
C ALA A 125 3.64 10.57 1.41
N ALA A 126 2.44 10.23 0.95
CA ALA A 126 2.10 8.92 0.42
C ALA A 126 2.90 8.56 -0.85
N ALA A 127 3.05 9.51 -1.78
CA ALA A 127 3.83 9.33 -3.01
C ALA A 127 5.32 9.11 -2.71
N SER A 128 5.88 9.82 -1.72
CA SER A 128 7.26 9.63 -1.25
C SER A 128 7.53 8.31 -0.51
N ARG A 129 6.46 7.60 -0.10
CA ARG A 129 6.49 6.21 0.40
C ARG A 129 6.19 5.17 -0.69
N GLY A 130 5.79 5.62 -1.88
CA GLY A 130 5.48 4.74 -3.00
C GLY A 130 4.05 4.21 -3.05
N ASP A 131 3.06 4.88 -2.42
CA ASP A 131 1.66 4.55 -2.72
C ASP A 131 1.37 4.88 -4.20
N PRO A 132 0.94 3.90 -5.02
CA PRO A 132 0.83 4.10 -6.46
C PRO A 132 -0.32 5.03 -6.85
N ARG A 133 -1.35 5.15 -6.02
CA ARG A 133 -2.48 6.07 -6.26
C ARG A 133 -2.02 7.51 -6.00
N ALA A 134 -1.24 7.72 -4.95
CA ALA A 134 -0.64 9.01 -4.65
C ALA A 134 0.41 9.43 -5.70
N GLN A 135 1.27 8.51 -6.13
CA GLN A 135 2.20 8.74 -7.25
C GLN A 135 1.44 9.10 -8.54
N TYR A 136 0.35 8.39 -8.85
CA TYR A 136 -0.52 8.72 -9.99
C TYR A 136 -1.15 10.11 -9.87
N ILE A 137 -1.70 10.46 -8.70
CA ILE A 137 -2.28 11.80 -8.45
C ILE A 137 -1.23 12.89 -8.65
N MET A 138 -0.04 12.75 -8.08
CA MET A 138 1.06 13.72 -8.27
C MET A 138 1.55 13.75 -9.72
N GLY A 139 1.57 12.61 -10.41
CA GLY A 139 1.90 12.51 -11.82
C GLY A 139 0.95 13.33 -12.71
N VAL A 140 -0.36 13.17 -12.51
CA VAL A 140 -1.41 13.96 -13.19
C VAL A 140 -1.33 15.44 -12.78
N ALA A 141 -1.06 15.74 -11.51
CA ALA A 141 -0.95 17.11 -11.03
C ALA A 141 0.22 17.87 -11.69
N HIS A 142 1.40 17.25 -11.76
CA HIS A 142 2.56 17.79 -12.47
C HIS A 142 2.36 17.87 -13.99
N PHE A 143 1.52 17.02 -14.58
CA PHE A 143 1.19 17.09 -16.00
C PHE A 143 0.33 18.32 -16.32
N ASN A 144 -0.72 18.54 -15.52
CA ASN A 144 -1.67 19.63 -15.68
C ASN A 144 -1.09 20.98 -15.23
N GLY A 145 -0.30 20.97 -14.15
CA GLY A 145 0.13 22.18 -13.44
C GLY A 145 -0.93 22.75 -12.50
N ASP A 146 -1.78 21.90 -11.89
CA ASP A 146 -2.96 22.35 -11.14
C ASP A 146 -2.71 22.53 -9.63
N ILE A 147 -2.49 21.45 -8.89
CA ILE A 147 -2.18 21.46 -7.44
C ILE A 147 -0.69 21.29 -7.16
N ALA A 148 0.12 21.12 -8.21
CA ALA A 148 1.56 21.03 -8.15
C ALA A 148 2.15 21.76 -9.37
N THR A 149 3.36 22.32 -9.24
CA THR A 149 4.05 23.00 -10.35
C THR A 149 4.17 22.11 -11.57
N LYS A 150 3.87 22.63 -12.76
CA LYS A 150 3.93 21.86 -14.01
C LYS A 150 5.36 21.36 -14.28
N ASP A 151 5.52 20.05 -14.39
CA ASP A 151 6.80 19.36 -14.60
C ASP A 151 6.53 18.05 -15.35
N TRP A 152 6.72 18.05 -16.67
CA TRP A 152 6.44 16.89 -17.51
C TRP A 152 7.38 15.70 -17.27
N VAL A 153 8.62 15.95 -16.89
CA VAL A 153 9.60 14.90 -16.59
C VAL A 153 9.17 14.16 -15.32
N ARG A 154 8.81 14.91 -14.26
CA ARG A 154 8.29 14.33 -13.01
C ARG A 154 6.90 13.71 -13.16
N ALA A 155 6.03 14.32 -13.96
CA ALA A 155 4.71 13.79 -14.27
C ALA A 155 4.79 12.37 -14.85
N TYR A 156 5.61 12.19 -15.89
CA TYR A 156 5.77 10.91 -16.56
C TYR A 156 6.54 9.90 -15.70
N ALA A 157 7.52 10.35 -14.90
CA ALA A 157 8.25 9.51 -13.96
C ALA A 157 7.33 8.91 -12.88
N LEU A 158 6.57 9.74 -12.18
CA LEU A 158 5.64 9.31 -11.13
C LEU A 158 4.51 8.42 -11.67
N THR A 159 3.96 8.77 -12.84
CA THR A 159 2.92 7.95 -13.48
C THR A 159 3.49 6.61 -13.97
N SER A 160 4.75 6.59 -14.42
CA SER A 160 5.45 5.34 -14.78
C SER A 160 5.67 4.43 -13.57
N LEU A 161 6.04 4.98 -12.41
CA LEU A 161 6.15 4.21 -11.16
C LEU A 161 4.79 3.64 -10.72
N ALA A 162 3.72 4.45 -10.77
CA ALA A 162 2.37 3.98 -10.48
C ALA A 162 1.93 2.84 -11.41
N ARG A 163 2.28 2.89 -12.71
CA ARG A 163 2.05 1.80 -13.67
C ARG A 163 2.86 0.55 -13.32
N GLN A 164 4.14 0.69 -12.97
CA GLN A 164 5.01 -0.44 -12.58
C GLN A 164 4.49 -1.15 -11.32
N ALA A 165 3.94 -0.38 -10.37
CA ALA A 165 3.25 -0.88 -9.19
C ALA A 165 1.83 -1.44 -9.47
N GLY A 166 1.44 -1.56 -10.74
CA GLY A 166 0.24 -2.27 -11.19
C GLY A 166 -1.05 -1.44 -11.22
N LEU A 167 -1.00 -0.11 -11.08
CA LEU A 167 -2.20 0.74 -11.14
C LEU A 167 -2.71 0.89 -12.58
N PRO A 168 -3.89 0.34 -12.96
CA PRO A 168 -4.33 0.33 -14.36
C PRO A 168 -4.58 1.74 -14.94
N GLN A 169 -5.04 2.68 -14.11
CA GLN A 169 -5.29 4.07 -14.48
C GLN A 169 -4.02 4.76 -15.01
N ALA A 170 -2.85 4.41 -14.45
CA ALA A 170 -1.57 4.99 -14.86
C ALA A 170 -1.20 4.63 -16.31
N THR A 171 -1.56 3.43 -16.78
CA THR A 171 -1.35 3.03 -18.19
C THR A 171 -2.11 3.95 -19.14
N SER A 172 -3.38 4.23 -18.85
CA SER A 172 -4.21 5.11 -19.69
C SER A 172 -3.75 6.57 -19.64
N ALA A 173 -3.31 7.06 -18.47
CA ALA A 173 -2.76 8.39 -18.35
C ALA A 173 -1.44 8.54 -19.13
N LEU A 174 -0.54 7.55 -19.09
CA LEU A 174 0.70 7.60 -19.88
C LEU A 174 0.43 7.66 -21.38
N GLN A 175 -0.58 6.93 -21.88
CA GLN A 175 -0.99 7.00 -23.29
C GLN A 175 -1.52 8.39 -23.71
N GLN A 176 -2.09 9.15 -22.77
CA GLN A 176 -2.48 10.56 -23.00
C GLN A 176 -1.25 11.47 -22.91
N MET A 177 -0.38 11.28 -21.91
CA MET A 177 0.86 12.02 -21.76
C MET A 177 1.79 11.86 -22.98
N ASP A 178 1.85 10.67 -23.60
CA ASP A 178 2.63 10.37 -24.80
C ASP A 178 2.26 11.24 -26.02
N GLN A 179 1.06 11.82 -26.04
CA GLN A 179 0.57 12.73 -27.09
C GLN A 179 1.04 14.17 -26.89
N HIS A 180 1.55 14.51 -25.71
CA HIS A 180 1.90 15.88 -25.31
C HIS A 180 3.36 16.03 -24.85
N ILE A 181 3.93 15.01 -24.21
CA ILE A 181 5.29 15.03 -23.67
C ILE A 181 6.27 14.53 -24.75
N PRO A 182 7.25 15.34 -25.19
CA PRO A 182 8.19 14.96 -26.23
C PRO A 182 9.13 13.85 -25.75
N LEU A 183 9.70 13.08 -26.69
CA LEU A 183 10.58 11.94 -26.38
C LEU A 183 11.74 12.30 -25.43
N PRO A 184 12.49 13.42 -25.60
CA PRO A 184 13.59 13.76 -24.69
C PRO A 184 13.19 13.96 -23.23
N ASP A 185 11.95 14.37 -22.95
CA ASP A 185 11.46 14.53 -21.58
C ASP A 185 10.99 13.19 -20.99
N ARG A 186 10.46 12.29 -21.83
CA ARG A 186 10.19 10.90 -21.45
C ARG A 186 11.49 10.13 -21.16
N GLU A 187 12.55 10.37 -21.92
CA GLU A 187 13.88 9.78 -21.66
C GLU A 187 14.45 10.25 -20.31
N LYS A 188 14.46 11.57 -20.05
CA LYS A 188 14.85 12.12 -18.73
C LYS A 188 14.02 11.53 -17.58
N SER A 189 12.74 11.25 -17.82
CA SER A 189 11.84 10.73 -16.78
C SER A 189 12.20 9.34 -16.29
N VAL A 190 12.92 8.53 -17.09
CA VAL A 190 13.40 7.20 -16.68
C VAL A 190 14.41 7.33 -15.55
N VAL A 191 15.42 8.19 -15.72
CA VAL A 191 16.44 8.48 -14.71
C VAL A 191 15.80 9.08 -13.45
N LEU A 192 14.83 9.97 -13.61
CA LEU A 192 14.10 10.54 -12.47
C LEU A 192 13.23 9.50 -11.74
N ALA A 193 12.62 8.55 -12.46
CA ALA A 193 11.83 7.48 -11.86
C ALA A 193 12.72 6.54 -11.01
N GLU A 194 13.93 6.22 -11.48
CA GLU A 194 14.92 5.45 -10.72
C GLU A 194 15.34 6.18 -9.44
N GLN A 195 15.62 7.49 -9.51
CA GLN A 195 15.93 8.32 -8.34
C GLN A 195 14.78 8.36 -7.33
N ILE A 196 13.54 8.54 -7.80
CA ILE A 196 12.35 8.53 -6.94
C ILE A 196 12.14 7.15 -6.31
N ALA A 197 12.38 6.05 -7.04
CA ALA A 197 12.28 4.70 -6.50
C ALA A 197 13.33 4.42 -5.40
N ALA A 198 14.58 4.86 -5.61
CA ALA A 198 15.64 4.77 -4.62
C ALA A 198 15.30 5.59 -3.35
N GLN A 199 14.86 6.84 -3.50
CA GLN A 199 14.42 7.68 -2.39
C GLN A 199 13.21 7.08 -1.66
N THR A 200 12.28 6.47 -2.39
CA THR A 200 11.11 5.77 -1.84
C THR A 200 11.51 4.57 -0.98
N GLN A 201 12.52 3.81 -1.40
CA GLN A 201 13.07 2.71 -0.60
C GLN A 201 13.75 3.23 0.67
N ALA A 202 14.60 4.26 0.56
CA ALA A 202 15.25 4.88 1.71
C ALA A 202 14.23 5.45 2.72
N ASN A 203 13.17 6.11 2.24
CA ASN A 203 12.09 6.64 3.08
C ASN A 203 11.37 5.53 3.86
N ARG A 204 11.02 4.42 3.20
CA ARG A 204 10.39 3.26 3.85
C ARG A 204 11.33 2.62 4.90
N GLN A 205 12.61 2.46 4.59
CA GLN A 205 13.60 1.94 5.54
C GLN A 205 13.72 2.81 6.79
N ARG A 206 13.78 4.15 6.64
CA ARG A 206 13.84 5.09 7.77
C ARG A 206 12.61 5.03 8.66
N LEU A 207 11.41 4.89 8.07
CA LEU A 207 10.16 4.75 8.82
C LEU A 207 10.10 3.43 9.59
N ASN A 208 10.48 2.31 8.97
CA ASN A 208 10.53 1.00 9.63
C ASN A 208 11.51 1.02 10.81
N ALA A 209 12.73 1.53 10.62
CA ALA A 209 13.70 1.65 11.70
C ALA A 209 13.17 2.55 12.85
N SER A 210 12.44 3.62 12.53
CA SER A 210 11.83 4.50 13.54
C SER A 210 10.72 3.78 14.33
N ALA A 211 9.94 2.90 13.69
CA ALA A 211 8.94 2.06 14.36
C ALA A 211 9.59 0.98 15.23
N GLU A 212 10.69 0.38 14.80
CA GLU A 212 11.47 -0.59 15.58
C GLU A 212 12.07 0.05 16.84
N LEU A 213 12.70 1.23 16.72
CA LEU A 213 13.20 1.97 17.89
C LEU A 213 12.06 2.42 18.81
N GLY A 214 10.92 2.87 18.27
CA GLY A 214 9.74 3.21 19.07
C GLY A 214 9.21 2.00 19.86
N THR A 215 9.20 0.83 19.24
CA THR A 215 8.83 -0.44 19.89
C THR A 215 9.83 -0.81 20.98
N GLN A 216 11.14 -0.69 20.73
CA GLN A 216 12.18 -0.95 21.74
C GLN A 216 12.07 0.00 22.94
N LEU A 217 11.79 1.29 22.71
CA LEU A 217 11.59 2.28 23.77
C LEU A 217 10.31 2.05 24.57
N ALA A 218 9.26 1.50 23.95
CA ALA A 218 8.02 1.13 24.65
C ALA A 218 8.14 -0.19 25.43
N LEU A 219 9.03 -1.10 25.02
CA LEU A 219 9.32 -2.36 25.71
C LEU A 219 10.43 -2.24 26.77
N ALA A 220 11.23 -1.17 26.73
CA ALA A 220 12.18 -0.87 27.78
C ALA A 220 11.42 -0.53 29.08
N GLU A 221 11.61 -1.34 30.12
CA GLU A 221 11.07 -1.01 31.45
C GLU A 221 11.49 0.40 31.85
N PRO A 222 10.60 1.20 32.47
CA PRO A 222 10.97 2.52 32.96
C PRO A 222 12.12 2.35 33.94
N ALA A 223 13.30 2.86 33.57
CA ALA A 223 14.50 2.74 34.38
C ALA A 223 14.19 3.14 35.83
N PRO A 224 14.50 2.29 36.82
CA PRO A 224 14.08 2.51 38.20
C PRO A 224 14.50 3.90 38.63
N ALA A 225 13.51 4.70 39.05
CA ALA A 225 13.70 6.11 39.33
C ALA A 225 14.91 6.29 40.25
N ARG A 226 16.01 6.82 39.71
CA ARG A 226 17.21 7.10 40.51
C ARG A 226 16.79 8.07 41.60
N GLN A 227 16.71 7.56 42.83
CA GLN A 227 16.54 8.39 44.00
C GLN A 227 17.63 9.47 43.96
N PRO A 228 17.27 10.76 44.11
CA PRO A 228 18.27 11.82 44.10
C PRO A 228 19.16 11.63 45.31
N THR A 229 20.38 11.11 45.09
CA THR A 229 21.42 11.06 46.12
C THR A 229 21.74 12.49 46.51
N PRO A 230 21.57 12.88 47.79
CA PRO A 230 22.08 14.17 48.25
C PRO A 230 23.60 14.19 48.08
N ASP A 231 24.15 15.39 47.89
CA ASP A 231 25.57 15.68 47.77
C ASP A 231 26.35 15.03 46.61
N ARG A 232 26.08 15.53 45.40
CA ARG A 232 27.18 15.84 44.47
C ARG A 232 27.04 17.24 43.91
N LYS A 233 27.93 18.16 44.32
CA LYS A 233 28.04 19.52 43.75
C LYS A 233 28.16 19.42 42.23
N PRO A 234 27.44 20.25 41.45
CA PRO A 234 27.50 20.20 40.00
C PRO A 234 28.90 20.60 39.51
N ALA A 235 29.59 19.68 38.85
CA ALA A 235 30.76 20.02 38.06
C ALA A 235 30.29 20.81 36.83
N VAL A 236 30.82 22.01 36.65
CA VAL A 236 30.48 22.89 35.52
C VAL A 236 30.98 22.25 34.23
N ILE A 237 30.08 21.67 33.44
CA ILE A 237 30.41 21.21 32.08
C ILE A 237 30.41 22.45 31.18
N ALA A 238 31.60 22.96 30.90
CA ALA A 238 31.78 24.08 29.97
C ALA A 238 31.26 23.69 28.59
N SER A 239 30.28 24.44 28.07
CA SER A 239 29.76 24.23 26.72
C SER A 239 30.76 24.71 25.67
N ALA A 240 31.60 23.79 25.20
CA ALA A 240 32.47 24.02 24.05
C ALA A 240 31.63 24.12 22.76
N ARG A 241 31.38 25.34 22.29
CA ARG A 241 30.93 25.58 20.91
C ARG A 241 32.10 25.31 19.96
N PRO A 242 31.96 24.53 18.88
CA PRO A 242 32.92 24.56 17.79
C PRO A 242 32.84 25.92 17.10
N ALA A 243 33.96 26.65 17.06
CA ALA A 243 34.04 27.91 16.35
C ALA A 243 34.03 27.64 14.83
N VAL A 244 33.06 28.21 14.12
CA VAL A 244 33.09 28.27 12.66
C VAL A 244 34.01 29.43 12.27
N THR A 245 35.22 29.10 11.80
CA THR A 245 36.17 30.10 11.32
C THR A 245 35.71 30.67 9.99
N VAL A 246 35.12 31.87 10.04
CA VAL A 246 34.82 32.65 8.83
C VAL A 246 36.10 33.40 8.43
N HIS A 247 36.71 33.02 7.30
CA HIS A 247 37.73 33.86 6.67
C HIS A 247 37.08 34.92 5.76
N PRO A 248 37.49 36.19 5.85
CA PRO A 248 36.96 37.25 5.01
C PRO A 248 37.56 37.21 3.60
N ALA A 249 36.80 37.75 2.64
CA ALA A 249 37.25 37.89 1.26
C ALA A 249 38.43 38.85 1.10
N GLN A 250 39.27 38.60 0.10
CA GLN A 250 40.04 39.66 -0.55
C GLN A 250 39.77 39.65 -2.06
N SER A 251 39.84 40.85 -2.62
CA SER A 251 39.43 41.17 -3.98
C SER A 251 40.61 41.06 -4.94
N SER A 252 40.35 40.58 -6.15
CA SER A 252 41.18 40.86 -7.32
C SER A 252 40.30 41.24 -8.51
N THR A 253 40.39 42.52 -8.87
CA THR A 253 39.82 43.10 -10.09
C THR A 253 40.58 42.64 -11.32
N GLU A 254 39.90 42.25 -12.40
CA GLU A 254 40.40 42.51 -13.76
C GLU A 254 39.23 42.67 -14.76
N ARG A 255 39.55 43.07 -16.00
CA ARG A 255 38.73 43.82 -16.97
C ARG A 255 38.19 42.88 -18.08
N PRO A 256 37.15 43.25 -18.87
CA PRO A 256 36.50 42.29 -19.76
C PRO A 256 37.17 42.15 -21.14
N GLU A 257 37.53 40.91 -21.51
CA GLU A 257 38.13 40.57 -22.81
C GLU A 257 37.11 39.98 -23.79
N ARG A 258 36.65 40.85 -24.70
CA ARG A 258 36.18 40.62 -26.08
C ARG A 258 35.96 39.16 -26.59
N GLU A 259 34.69 38.88 -26.88
CA GLU A 259 34.14 38.09 -28.02
C GLU A 259 35.17 37.39 -28.96
N ARG A 260 35.23 36.04 -28.91
CA ARG A 260 35.72 35.22 -30.03
C ARG A 260 34.82 34.02 -30.30
N ARG A 261 34.12 34.09 -31.43
CA ARG A 261 33.27 33.04 -32.02
C ARG A 261 34.09 31.81 -32.44
N PRO A 262 33.69 30.57 -32.08
CA PRO A 262 34.27 29.36 -32.66
C PRO A 262 33.75 29.11 -34.09
N PRO A 263 34.58 28.59 -35.02
CA PRO A 263 34.16 28.33 -36.40
C PRO A 263 33.26 27.09 -36.50
N ALA A 264 32.37 27.09 -37.49
CA ALA A 264 31.48 25.96 -37.76
C ALA A 264 32.24 24.80 -38.43
N PRO A 265 31.99 23.53 -38.03
CA PRO A 265 32.47 22.36 -38.77
C PRO A 265 31.68 22.17 -40.09
N PRO A 266 32.31 21.64 -41.15
CA PRO A 266 31.69 21.50 -42.47
C PRO A 266 30.65 20.37 -42.54
N ALA A 267 29.72 20.50 -43.48
CA ALA A 267 28.65 19.54 -43.71
C ALA A 267 29.16 18.18 -44.23
N THR A 268 28.57 17.10 -43.74
CA THR A 268 28.75 15.73 -44.25
C THR A 268 27.45 15.19 -44.90
N PRO A 269 27.55 14.19 -45.82
CA PRO A 269 26.56 14.05 -46.90
C PRO A 269 25.30 13.25 -46.54
N ALA A 270 24.26 13.41 -47.36
CA ALA A 270 22.99 12.71 -47.23
C ALA A 270 23.10 11.17 -47.32
N PRO A 271 22.29 10.41 -46.57
CA PRO A 271 22.29 8.94 -46.60
C PRO A 271 21.69 8.40 -47.90
N LYS A 272 22.29 7.32 -48.43
CA LYS A 272 21.75 6.56 -49.58
C LYS A 272 20.51 5.74 -49.18
N PRO A 273 19.62 5.39 -50.13
CA PRO A 273 18.36 4.69 -49.82
C PRO A 273 18.60 3.23 -49.39
N ALA A 274 17.80 2.76 -48.43
CA ALA A 274 17.73 1.34 -48.07
C ALA A 274 16.87 0.54 -49.09
N PRO A 275 17.17 -0.74 -49.37
CA PRO A 275 16.42 -1.56 -50.32
C PRO A 275 15.06 -2.03 -49.77
N SER A 276 14.10 -2.19 -50.68
CA SER A 276 12.69 -2.46 -50.39
C SER A 276 12.43 -3.79 -49.66
N ALA A 277 11.53 -3.78 -48.67
CA ALA A 277 11.03 -4.98 -48.02
C ALA A 277 10.07 -5.79 -48.91
N LYS A 278 10.13 -7.13 -48.83
CA LYS A 278 9.20 -8.04 -49.51
C LYS A 278 7.80 -8.03 -48.84
N PRO A 279 6.69 -8.20 -49.58
CA PRO A 279 5.35 -8.32 -49.00
C PRO A 279 5.16 -9.64 -48.23
N ALA A 280 4.42 -9.60 -47.12
CA ALA A 280 4.01 -10.80 -46.38
C ALA A 280 2.80 -11.51 -47.03
N PRO A 281 2.68 -12.85 -46.98
CA PRO A 281 1.54 -13.57 -47.53
C PRO A 281 0.26 -13.40 -46.70
N ARG A 282 -0.91 -13.41 -47.36
CA ARG A 282 -2.21 -13.54 -46.68
C ARG A 282 -2.37 -14.92 -46.04
N PRO A 283 -2.96 -15.02 -44.82
CA PRO A 283 -3.34 -16.31 -44.25
C PRO A 283 -4.66 -16.81 -44.85
N THR A 284 -4.69 -18.07 -45.28
CA THR A 284 -5.92 -18.85 -45.50
C THR A 284 -6.41 -19.48 -44.18
N PRO A 285 -7.73 -19.69 -44.01
CA PRO A 285 -8.28 -20.23 -42.77
C PRO A 285 -8.27 -21.77 -42.78
N VAL A 286 -7.68 -22.37 -41.75
CA VAL A 286 -7.91 -23.79 -41.42
C VAL A 286 -8.21 -23.89 -39.93
N ALA A 287 -9.29 -24.58 -39.58
CA ALA A 287 -9.67 -24.84 -38.20
C ALA A 287 -8.68 -25.84 -37.58
N ALA A 288 -7.89 -25.37 -36.63
CA ALA A 288 -7.06 -26.21 -35.76
C ALA A 288 -7.25 -25.74 -34.31
N SER A 289 -7.65 -26.66 -33.44
CA SER A 289 -7.73 -26.42 -32.00
C SER A 289 -6.32 -26.40 -31.39
N GLY A 290 -5.63 -25.27 -31.56
CA GLY A 290 -4.30 -25.08 -30.98
C GLY A 290 -4.33 -24.86 -29.46
N PRO A 291 -3.14 -24.85 -28.80
CA PRO A 291 -2.99 -24.71 -27.34
C PRO A 291 -3.23 -23.26 -26.86
N TRP A 292 -3.88 -22.43 -27.67
CA TRP A 292 -4.17 -21.04 -27.36
C TRP A 292 -5.63 -20.87 -26.98
N ARG A 293 -5.83 -20.00 -25.99
CA ARG A 293 -7.13 -19.63 -25.45
C ARG A 293 -7.14 -18.14 -25.17
N VAL A 294 -8.34 -17.58 -25.02
CA VAL A 294 -8.53 -16.19 -24.60
C VAL A 294 -9.26 -16.16 -23.26
N GLN A 295 -8.66 -15.52 -22.26
CA GLN A 295 -9.30 -15.24 -20.97
C GLN A 295 -10.09 -13.94 -21.07
N LEU A 296 -11.39 -14.04 -20.83
CA LEU A 296 -12.37 -12.96 -21.00
C LEU A 296 -12.64 -12.20 -19.69
N GLY A 297 -12.34 -12.83 -18.55
CA GLY A 297 -12.43 -12.22 -17.23
C GLY A 297 -12.14 -13.22 -16.11
N ALA A 298 -12.06 -12.72 -14.88
CA ALA A 298 -12.02 -13.53 -13.66
C ALA A 298 -13.05 -12.98 -12.66
N PHE A 299 -13.92 -13.85 -12.15
CA PHE A 299 -15.13 -13.47 -11.43
C PHE A 299 -15.16 -14.11 -10.04
N GLY A 300 -15.50 -13.34 -9.02
CA GLY A 300 -15.72 -13.87 -7.65
C GLY A 300 -17.03 -14.67 -7.50
N VAL A 301 -17.92 -14.61 -8.49
CA VAL A 301 -19.18 -15.35 -8.54
C VAL A 301 -19.29 -16.02 -9.91
N PRO A 302 -19.38 -17.37 -10.00
CA PRO A 302 -19.43 -18.09 -11.29
C PRO A 302 -20.56 -17.63 -12.22
N GLY A 303 -21.73 -17.27 -11.68
CA GLY A 303 -22.87 -16.77 -12.47
C GLY A 303 -22.56 -15.51 -13.30
N ASN A 304 -21.63 -14.66 -12.85
CA ASN A 304 -21.23 -13.47 -13.62
C ASN A 304 -20.36 -13.84 -14.84
N ALA A 305 -19.60 -14.94 -14.77
CA ALA A 305 -18.88 -15.48 -15.91
C ALA A 305 -19.85 -16.03 -16.97
N GLU A 306 -20.90 -16.73 -16.52
CA GLU A 306 -21.96 -17.24 -17.41
C GLU A 306 -22.76 -16.13 -18.08
N ALA A 307 -23.16 -15.10 -17.32
CA ALA A 307 -23.85 -13.93 -17.85
C ALA A 307 -23.00 -13.18 -18.89
N LEU A 308 -21.69 -13.06 -18.66
CA LEU A 308 -20.78 -12.49 -19.67
C LEU A 308 -20.74 -13.37 -20.92
N TRP A 309 -20.55 -14.68 -20.77
CA TRP A 309 -20.48 -15.61 -21.91
C TRP A 309 -21.75 -15.57 -22.76
N ALA A 310 -22.92 -15.62 -22.13
CA ALA A 310 -24.21 -15.55 -22.81
C ALA A 310 -24.37 -14.29 -23.68
N ARG A 311 -23.82 -13.16 -23.24
CA ARG A 311 -23.83 -11.88 -23.95
C ARG A 311 -22.87 -11.81 -25.14
N ILE A 312 -21.77 -12.57 -25.13
CA ILE A 312 -20.69 -12.46 -26.16
C ILE A 312 -20.53 -13.67 -27.08
N LYS A 313 -21.12 -14.82 -26.75
CA LYS A 313 -21.00 -16.07 -27.54
C LYS A 313 -21.40 -15.94 -29.03
N GLY A 314 -22.25 -14.98 -29.36
CA GLY A 314 -22.68 -14.71 -30.74
C GLY A 314 -21.72 -13.86 -31.57
N ARG A 315 -20.60 -13.38 -31.00
CA ARG A 315 -19.60 -12.58 -31.72
C ARG A 315 -18.75 -13.46 -32.63
N SER A 316 -18.42 -12.96 -33.82
CA SER A 316 -17.61 -13.66 -34.84
C SER A 316 -16.27 -14.18 -34.29
N GLU A 317 -15.69 -13.43 -33.35
CA GLU A 317 -14.43 -13.66 -32.65
C GLU A 317 -14.45 -14.92 -31.77
N LEU A 318 -15.63 -15.36 -31.36
CA LEU A 318 -15.87 -16.52 -30.47
C LEU A 318 -16.64 -17.65 -31.19
N SER A 319 -16.97 -17.48 -32.47
CA SER A 319 -17.62 -18.52 -33.27
C SER A 319 -16.76 -19.78 -33.33
N GLY A 320 -17.37 -20.93 -33.07
CA GLY A 320 -16.69 -22.24 -33.01
C GLY A 320 -15.69 -22.41 -31.85
N ARG A 321 -15.64 -21.50 -30.87
CA ARG A 321 -14.74 -21.60 -29.70
C ARG A 321 -15.48 -22.17 -28.48
N THR A 322 -14.81 -23.04 -27.72
CA THR A 322 -15.43 -23.72 -26.57
C THR A 322 -15.25 -22.90 -25.29
N ARG A 323 -16.34 -22.72 -24.53
CA ARG A 323 -16.33 -22.08 -23.21
C ARG A 323 -15.66 -22.99 -22.17
N VAL A 324 -14.72 -22.44 -21.41
CA VAL A 324 -14.15 -23.09 -20.22
C VAL A 324 -14.28 -22.15 -19.01
N LEU A 325 -14.76 -22.67 -17.89
CA LEU A 325 -14.73 -22.01 -16.59
C LEU A 325 -13.63 -22.67 -15.75
N ALA A 326 -12.49 -22.00 -15.60
CA ALA A 326 -11.34 -22.53 -14.87
C ALA A 326 -11.31 -21.97 -13.44
N PRO A 327 -11.24 -22.80 -12.38
CA PRO A 327 -11.05 -22.31 -11.02
C PRO A 327 -9.66 -21.69 -10.85
N ALA A 328 -9.58 -20.59 -10.08
CA ALA A 328 -8.36 -19.84 -9.82
C ALA A 328 -8.41 -19.25 -8.40
N GLY A 329 -8.16 -20.11 -7.41
CA GLY A 329 -8.33 -19.76 -5.99
C GLY A 329 -9.79 -19.42 -5.70
N LYS A 330 -10.05 -18.20 -5.20
CA LYS A 330 -11.42 -17.69 -4.92
C LYS A 330 -12.14 -17.11 -6.15
N LEU A 331 -11.57 -17.24 -7.35
CA LEU A 331 -12.11 -16.68 -8.60
C LEU A 331 -12.38 -17.77 -9.64
N THR A 332 -13.34 -17.55 -10.53
CA THR A 332 -13.58 -18.35 -11.74
C THR A 332 -13.13 -17.56 -12.96
N LYS A 333 -12.15 -18.09 -13.71
CA LYS A 333 -11.70 -17.52 -14.99
C LYS A 333 -12.63 -17.97 -16.11
N LEU A 334 -13.21 -17.02 -16.84
CA LEU A 334 -13.90 -17.31 -18.10
C LEU A 334 -12.88 -17.36 -19.23
N GLN A 335 -12.82 -18.47 -19.95
CA GLN A 335 -11.94 -18.68 -21.09
C GLN A 335 -12.72 -19.18 -22.30
N ALA A 336 -12.25 -18.85 -23.50
CA ALA A 336 -12.62 -19.53 -24.74
C ALA A 336 -11.40 -20.23 -25.34
N THR A 337 -11.55 -21.47 -25.78
CA THR A 337 -10.44 -22.32 -26.24
C THR A 337 -10.53 -22.66 -27.72
N GLY A 338 -9.45 -23.27 -28.24
CA GLY A 338 -9.38 -23.77 -29.61
C GLY A 338 -8.83 -22.76 -30.62
N PHE A 339 -7.97 -21.82 -30.21
CA PHE A 339 -7.29 -20.90 -31.11
C PHE A 339 -6.04 -21.55 -31.70
N ALA A 340 -5.86 -21.45 -33.01
CA ALA A 340 -4.81 -22.19 -33.72
C ALA A 340 -3.39 -21.70 -33.37
N SER A 341 -3.26 -20.41 -33.07
CA SER A 341 -1.96 -19.76 -32.82
C SER A 341 -2.10 -18.56 -31.88
N SER A 342 -0.97 -18.03 -31.42
CA SER A 342 -0.94 -16.78 -30.66
C SER A 342 -1.54 -15.62 -31.45
N ALA A 343 -1.26 -15.54 -32.76
CA ALA A 343 -1.78 -14.49 -33.63
C ALA A 343 -3.32 -14.54 -33.77
N ASP A 344 -3.91 -15.74 -33.83
CA ASP A 344 -5.37 -15.96 -33.84
C ASP A 344 -5.99 -15.45 -32.51
N ALA A 345 -5.46 -15.90 -31.37
CA ALA A 345 -5.92 -15.50 -30.05
C ALA A 345 -5.74 -13.98 -29.77
N GLN A 346 -4.61 -13.41 -30.19
CA GLN A 346 -4.35 -11.97 -30.08
C GLN A 346 -5.29 -11.14 -30.96
N SER A 347 -5.55 -11.59 -32.19
CA SER A 347 -6.47 -10.92 -33.13
C SER A 347 -7.91 -10.93 -32.62
N ALA A 348 -8.36 -12.06 -32.07
CA ALA A 348 -9.66 -12.16 -31.41
C ALA A 348 -9.74 -11.22 -30.20
N CYS A 349 -8.71 -11.18 -29.36
CA CYS A 349 -8.67 -10.25 -28.23
C CYS A 349 -8.64 -8.77 -28.63
N ALA A 350 -7.96 -8.40 -29.73
CA ALA A 350 -7.96 -7.01 -30.20
C ALA A 350 -9.38 -6.55 -30.58
N ARG A 351 -10.13 -7.38 -31.31
CA ARG A 351 -11.52 -7.13 -31.71
C ARG A 351 -12.48 -7.10 -30.51
N LEU A 352 -12.32 -8.03 -29.56
CA LEU A 352 -13.11 -8.04 -28.32
C LEU A 352 -12.86 -6.77 -27.48
N ARG A 353 -11.61 -6.31 -27.35
CA ARG A 353 -11.28 -5.05 -26.67
C ARG A 353 -11.83 -3.82 -27.39
N ALA A 354 -11.78 -3.79 -28.73
CA ALA A 354 -12.43 -2.73 -29.52
C ALA A 354 -13.96 -2.71 -29.31
N GLY A 355 -14.56 -3.87 -29.03
CA GLY A 355 -15.96 -3.99 -28.59
C GLY A 355 -16.23 -3.68 -27.12
N GLY A 356 -15.24 -3.22 -26.34
CA GLY A 356 -15.38 -2.90 -24.91
C GLY A 356 -15.20 -4.07 -23.94
N PHE A 357 -14.69 -5.23 -24.40
CA PHE A 357 -14.55 -6.43 -23.57
C PHE A 357 -13.10 -6.67 -23.12
N THR A 358 -12.92 -7.03 -21.85
CA THR A 358 -11.64 -7.53 -21.35
C THR A 358 -11.25 -8.82 -22.05
N CYS A 359 -10.00 -8.91 -22.51
CA CYS A 359 -9.49 -10.10 -23.17
C CYS A 359 -7.97 -10.21 -23.03
N LEU A 360 -7.46 -11.38 -22.68
CA LEU A 360 -6.04 -11.72 -22.64
C LEU A 360 -5.80 -13.04 -23.40
N ALA A 361 -4.93 -13.04 -24.41
CA ALA A 361 -4.51 -14.26 -25.07
C ALA A 361 -3.50 -15.00 -24.20
N THR A 362 -3.76 -16.27 -23.90
CA THR A 362 -2.90 -17.14 -23.09
C THR A 362 -2.70 -18.47 -23.79
N ARG A 363 -1.55 -19.10 -23.55
CA ARG A 363 -1.30 -20.49 -23.89
C ARG A 363 -1.62 -21.38 -22.69
N ASP A 364 -1.91 -22.64 -22.95
CA ASP A 364 -1.82 -23.72 -21.94
C ASP A 364 -0.39 -23.88 -21.38
#